data_AF-A0A7S3W1X4-F1
#
_entry.id   AF-A0A7S3W1X4-F1
#
_cell.length_a   1.000
_cell.length_b   1.000
_cell.length_c   1.000
_cell.angle_alpha   90.00
_cell.angle_beta   90.00
_cell.angle_gamma   90.00
#
_symmetry.space_group_name_H-M   'P 1'
#
loop_
_entity.id
_entity.type
_entity.pdbx_description
1 polymer ?
#
loop_
_entity_poly.entity_id
_entity_poly.type
_entity_poly.pdbx_seq_one_letter_code
_entity_poly.pdbx_strand_id
1 'polypeptide(L)'
;GKEYIGDDIPEVREAVKRAIEKCCLQLKAKIVKQRALADEREKKKNLTKYIPDVSRALIGMMSQLAEAGGEAGGGRQRARPRDAEHDALLEQVRAKRLKEEDLSEKLRVHVETCDAANALETVEAGKRGARLLLQDLYLSPLDEATELLPEVQHPLFALKLHARALHAERA
;
A
#
# COMPACT_ATOMS: atom_id res chain seq x y z
N GLY A 1 -1.59 -34.93 38.12
CA GLY A 1 -1.51 -34.61 36.69
C GLY A 1 -0.99 -33.19 36.54
N LYS A 2 -0.10 -32.94 35.58
CA LYS A 2 0.49 -31.61 35.28
C LYS A 2 0.00 -31.03 33.95
N GLU A 3 -1.13 -31.53 33.45
CA GLU A 3 -1.64 -31.24 32.10
C GLU A 3 -2.41 -29.92 32.04
N TYR A 4 -2.80 -29.38 33.20
CA TYR A 4 -3.59 -28.16 33.33
C TYR A 4 -2.86 -27.13 34.19
N ILE A 5 -2.83 -25.89 33.71
CA ILE A 5 -2.42 -24.73 34.51
C ILE A 5 -3.69 -24.22 35.20
N GLY A 6 -3.68 -24.24 36.53
CA GLY A 6 -4.79 -23.76 37.35
C GLY A 6 -5.10 -22.28 37.09
N ASP A 7 -6.39 -21.93 37.10
CA ASP A 7 -6.88 -20.56 36.89
C ASP A 7 -6.85 -19.70 38.17
N ASP A 8 -6.23 -20.24 39.22
CA ASP A 8 -6.08 -19.66 40.56
C ASP A 8 -4.94 -18.65 40.67
N ILE A 9 -4.08 -18.54 39.65
CA ILE A 9 -3.01 -17.54 39.59
C ILE A 9 -3.42 -16.42 38.60
N PRO A 10 -4.07 -15.34 39.08
CA PRO A 10 -4.62 -14.29 38.22
C PRO A 10 -3.55 -13.59 37.35
N GLU A 11 -2.33 -13.45 37.85
CA GLU A 11 -1.22 -12.80 37.16
C GLU A 11 -0.79 -13.59 35.91
N VAL A 12 -0.77 -14.93 36.00
CA VAL A 12 -0.43 -15.81 34.87
C VAL A 12 -1.52 -15.73 33.81
N ARG A 13 -2.79 -15.75 34.22
CA ARG A 13 -3.93 -15.59 33.29
C ARG A 13 -3.85 -14.26 32.55
N GLU A 14 -3.59 -13.16 33.25
CA GLU A 14 -3.50 -11.83 32.62
C GLU A 14 -2.29 -11.72 31.69
N ALA A 15 -1.13 -12.25 32.07
CA ALA A 15 0.05 -12.26 31.24
C ALA A 15 -0.18 -13.06 29.94
N VAL A 16 -0.80 -14.24 30.04
CA VAL A 16 -1.15 -15.08 28.88
C VAL A 16 -2.15 -14.37 27.97
N LYS A 17 -3.20 -13.75 28.55
CA LYS A 17 -4.18 -12.97 27.78
C LYS A 17 -3.50 -11.83 27.01
N ARG A 18 -2.68 -11.02 27.68
CA ARG A 18 -1.92 -9.92 27.06
C ARG A 18 -1.01 -10.42 25.94
N ALA A 19 -0.35 -11.58 26.13
CA ALA A 19 0.52 -12.18 25.11
C ALA A 19 -0.28 -12.62 23.86
N ILE A 20 -1.43 -13.26 24.05
CA ILE A 20 -2.30 -13.68 22.95
C ILE A 20 -2.85 -12.47 22.20
N GLU A 21 -3.35 -11.44 22.90
CA GLU A 21 -3.87 -10.21 22.29
C GLU A 21 -2.81 -9.52 21.43
N LYS A 22 -1.57 -9.39 21.92
CA LYS A 22 -0.44 -8.85 21.15
C LYS A 22 -0.17 -9.67 19.88
N CYS A 23 -0.17 -11.00 19.99
CA CYS A 23 -0.01 -11.89 18.83
C CYS A 23 -1.14 -11.69 17.80
N CYS A 24 -2.40 -11.59 18.25
CA CYS A 24 -3.54 -11.34 17.38
C CYS A 24 -3.46 -9.98 16.66
N LEU A 25 -2.99 -8.93 17.34
CA LEU A 25 -2.77 -7.62 16.74
C LEU A 25 -1.71 -7.66 15.63
N GLN A 26 -0.60 -8.37 15.87
CA GLN A 26 0.43 -8.58 14.86
C GLN A 26 -0.10 -9.37 13.66
N LEU A 27 -0.87 -10.43 13.91
CA LEU A 27 -1.50 -11.21 12.84
C LEU A 27 -2.45 -10.35 12.01
N LYS A 28 -3.29 -9.53 12.65
CA LYS A 28 -4.18 -8.58 11.97
C LYS A 28 -3.39 -7.64 11.07
N ALA A 29 -2.30 -7.05 11.58
CA ALA A 29 -1.43 -6.17 10.80
C ALA A 29 -0.83 -6.89 9.58
N LYS A 30 -0.35 -8.14 9.75
CA LYS A 30 0.16 -8.96 8.65
C LYS A 30 -0.90 -9.26 7.58
N ILE A 31 -2.11 -9.64 7.99
CA ILE A 31 -3.22 -9.94 7.06
C ILE A 31 -3.62 -8.70 6.26
N VAL A 32 -3.78 -7.55 6.93
CA VAL A 32 -4.13 -6.30 6.25
C VAL A 32 -3.07 -5.92 5.22
N LYS A 33 -1.78 -6.03 5.58
CA LYS A 33 -0.68 -5.78 4.65
C LYS A 33 -0.70 -6.73 3.45
N GLN A 34 -0.93 -8.03 3.69
CA GLN A 34 -1.01 -9.01 2.61
C GLN A 34 -2.19 -8.75 1.66
N ARG A 35 -3.36 -8.38 2.20
CA ARG A 35 -4.53 -8.00 1.39
C ARG A 35 -4.23 -6.77 0.55
N ALA A 36 -3.70 -5.69 1.15
CA ALA A 36 -3.34 -4.49 0.41
C ALA A 36 -2.36 -4.78 -0.75
N LEU A 37 -1.36 -5.64 -0.52
CA LEU A 37 -0.43 -6.06 -1.58
C LEU A 37 -1.10 -6.91 -2.67
N ALA A 38 -2.10 -7.72 -2.32
CA ALA A 38 -2.88 -8.47 -3.29
C ALA A 38 -3.79 -7.56 -4.12
N ASP A 39 -4.46 -6.61 -3.47
CA ASP A 39 -5.36 -5.64 -4.10
C ASP A 39 -4.60 -4.75 -5.10
N GLU A 40 -3.39 -4.27 -4.76
CA GLU A 40 -2.55 -3.50 -5.68
C GLU A 40 -2.12 -4.34 -6.90
N ARG A 41 -1.79 -5.62 -6.70
CA ARG A 41 -1.45 -6.54 -7.81
C ARG A 41 -2.66 -6.80 -8.70
N GLU A 42 -3.84 -6.97 -8.13
CA GLU A 42 -5.07 -7.17 -8.88
C GLU A 42 -5.46 -5.92 -9.66
N LYS A 43 -5.36 -4.74 -9.05
CA LYS A 43 -5.56 -3.45 -9.70
C LYS A 43 -4.65 -3.30 -10.92
N LYS A 44 -3.34 -3.57 -10.78
CA LYS A 44 -2.40 -3.54 -11.90
C LYS A 44 -2.84 -4.47 -13.03
N LYS A 45 -3.14 -5.74 -12.70
CA LYS A 45 -3.59 -6.74 -13.68
C LYS A 45 -4.83 -6.29 -14.42
N ASN A 46 -5.82 -5.75 -13.70
CA ASN A 46 -7.06 -5.25 -14.27
C ASN A 46 -6.81 -4.06 -15.19
N LEU A 47 -6.02 -3.07 -14.76
CA LEU A 47 -5.65 -1.93 -15.59
C LEU A 47 -4.95 -2.41 -16.87
N THR A 48 -3.93 -3.24 -16.77
CA THR A 48 -3.21 -3.77 -17.95
C THR A 48 -4.12 -4.54 -18.89
N LYS A 49 -5.07 -5.32 -18.36
CA LYS A 49 -6.03 -6.09 -19.16
C LYS A 49 -6.94 -5.20 -20.01
N TYR A 50 -7.40 -4.07 -19.47
CA TYR A 50 -8.38 -3.20 -20.14
C TYR A 50 -7.75 -2.09 -21.00
N ILE A 51 -6.43 -1.87 -20.94
CA ILE A 51 -5.72 -0.91 -21.81
C ILE A 51 -6.14 -1.00 -23.28
N PRO A 52 -6.13 -2.17 -23.96
CA PRO A 52 -6.48 -2.24 -25.38
C PRO A 52 -7.91 -1.80 -25.66
N ASP A 53 -8.87 -2.21 -24.82
CA ASP A 53 -10.28 -1.87 -24.99
C ASP A 53 -10.52 -0.37 -24.79
N VAL A 54 -9.88 0.22 -23.77
CA VAL A 54 -9.96 1.66 -23.50
C VAL A 54 -9.30 2.47 -24.62
N SER A 55 -8.14 2.04 -25.13
CA SER A 55 -7.46 2.69 -26.24
C SER A 55 -8.33 2.73 -27.50
N ARG A 56 -9.00 1.61 -27.83
CA ARG A 56 -9.95 1.52 -28.95
C ARG A 56 -11.13 2.47 -28.79
N ALA A 57 -11.75 2.45 -27.61
CA ALA A 57 -12.89 3.30 -27.32
C ALA A 57 -12.53 4.79 -27.41
N LEU A 58 -11.37 5.19 -26.87
CA LEU A 58 -10.90 6.58 -26.90
C LEU A 58 -10.62 7.05 -28.34
N ILE A 59 -9.87 6.27 -29.13
CA ILE A 59 -9.60 6.61 -30.54
C ILE A 59 -10.90 6.65 -31.35
N GLY A 60 -11.84 5.72 -31.10
CA GLY A 60 -13.14 5.71 -31.75
C GLY A 60 -13.96 6.96 -31.45
N MET A 61 -14.05 7.36 -30.18
CA MET A 61 -14.75 8.60 -29.78
C MET A 61 -14.07 9.85 -30.35
N MET A 62 -12.73 9.92 -30.31
CA MET A 62 -11.99 11.06 -30.87
C MET A 62 -12.16 11.17 -32.38
N SER A 63 -12.23 10.04 -33.09
CA SER A 63 -12.49 10.02 -34.53
C SER A 63 -13.90 10.53 -34.85
N GLN A 64 -14.91 10.09 -34.09
CA GLN A 64 -16.28 10.58 -34.22
C GLN A 64 -16.39 12.09 -33.92
N LEU A 65 -15.69 12.59 -32.89
CA LEU A 65 -15.64 14.02 -32.58
C LEU A 65 -14.91 14.83 -33.66
N ALA A 66 -13.87 14.26 -34.26
CA ALA A 66 -13.11 14.89 -35.33
C ALA A 66 -13.94 15.01 -36.61
N GLU A 67 -14.76 14.00 -36.94
CA GLU A 67 -15.67 14.04 -38.09
C GLU A 67 -16.88 14.97 -37.82
N ALA A 68 -17.50 14.88 -36.64
CA ALA A 68 -18.62 15.73 -36.24
C ALA A 68 -18.25 17.23 -36.13
N GLY A 69 -16.98 17.55 -35.85
CA GLY A 69 -16.47 18.92 -35.83
C GLY A 69 -16.11 19.48 -37.22
N GLY A 70 -16.21 18.68 -38.29
CA GLY A 70 -16.01 19.11 -39.68
C GLY A 70 -17.32 19.50 -40.38
N GLU A 71 -18.43 18.89 -39.95
CA GLU A 71 -19.76 19.21 -40.43
C GLU A 71 -20.39 20.29 -39.54
N ALA A 72 -20.24 21.54 -39.95
CA ALA A 72 -20.91 22.70 -39.35
C ALA A 72 -22.44 22.68 -39.61
N GLY A 73 -23.13 21.60 -39.23
CA GLY A 73 -24.53 21.39 -39.60
C GLY A 73 -25.24 20.26 -38.87
N GLY A 74 -25.19 20.18 -37.53
CA GLY A 74 -26.02 19.20 -36.84
C GLY A 74 -25.97 19.19 -35.31
N GLY A 75 -26.81 20.00 -34.67
CA GLY A 75 -27.44 19.63 -33.39
C GLY A 75 -26.60 19.67 -32.10
N ARG A 76 -26.54 20.86 -31.48
CA ARG A 76 -26.62 21.11 -30.03
C ARG A 76 -26.13 20.00 -29.07
N GLN A 77 -24.82 19.95 -28.83
CA GLN A 77 -24.30 19.69 -27.49
C GLN A 77 -23.36 20.85 -27.16
N ARG A 78 -23.61 21.56 -26.05
CA ARG A 78 -22.89 22.76 -25.60
C ARG A 78 -21.39 22.61 -25.80
N ALA A 79 -20.85 23.22 -26.87
CA ALA A 79 -19.42 23.29 -27.10
C ALA A 79 -18.84 24.08 -25.92
N ARG A 80 -18.18 23.38 -24.99
CA ARG A 80 -17.22 24.05 -24.11
C ARG A 80 -16.26 24.84 -25.01
N PRO A 81 -15.78 26.02 -24.57
CA PRO A 81 -14.70 26.69 -25.27
C PRO A 81 -13.60 25.66 -25.53
N ARG A 82 -13.32 25.38 -26.81
CA ARG A 82 -12.21 24.50 -27.16
C ARG A 82 -10.95 25.34 -27.06
N ASP A 83 -10.03 24.87 -26.24
CA ASP A 83 -8.69 25.42 -26.21
C ASP A 83 -7.96 25.04 -27.52
N ALA A 84 -7.00 25.87 -27.93
CA ALA A 84 -6.24 25.63 -29.16
C ALA A 84 -5.55 24.24 -29.17
N GLU A 85 -5.20 23.73 -28.00
CA GLU A 85 -4.65 22.38 -27.81
C GLU A 85 -5.64 21.27 -28.19
N HIS A 86 -6.93 21.46 -27.90
CA HIS A 86 -7.98 20.49 -28.20
C HIS A 86 -8.21 20.38 -29.71
N ASP A 87 -8.20 21.51 -30.43
CA ASP A 87 -8.33 21.49 -31.88
C ASP A 87 -7.07 20.94 -32.56
N ALA A 88 -5.88 21.23 -32.04
CA ALA A 88 -4.64 20.63 -32.53
C ALA A 88 -4.62 19.10 -32.37
N LEU A 89 -5.16 18.58 -31.25
CA LEU A 89 -5.33 17.14 -31.03
C LEU A 89 -6.30 16.51 -32.02
N LEU A 90 -7.43 17.15 -32.30
CA LEU A 90 -8.39 16.63 -33.27
C LEU A 90 -7.83 16.65 -34.69
N GLU A 91 -7.04 17.65 -35.06
CA GLU A 91 -6.32 17.68 -36.34
C GLU A 91 -5.30 16.53 -36.45
N GLN A 92 -4.63 16.16 -35.35
CA GLN A 92 -3.74 14.99 -35.33
C GLN A 92 -4.50 13.67 -35.50
N VAL A 93 -5.73 13.57 -34.97
CA VAL A 93 -6.63 12.43 -35.18
C VAL A 93 -7.13 12.39 -36.63
N ARG A 94 -7.55 13.53 -37.21
CA ARG A 94 -7.93 13.64 -38.63
C ARG A 94 -6.80 13.23 -39.54
N ALA A 95 -5.58 13.65 -39.22
CA ALA A 95 -4.36 13.27 -39.93
C ALA A 95 -3.93 11.81 -39.69
N LYS A 96 -4.69 11.01 -38.94
CA LYS A 96 -4.39 9.61 -38.57
C LYS A 96 -3.00 9.41 -37.96
N ARG A 97 -2.47 10.45 -37.32
CA ARG A 97 -1.15 10.40 -36.67
C ARG A 97 -1.19 9.75 -35.29
N LEU A 98 -2.37 9.69 -34.67
CA LEU A 98 -2.59 9.01 -33.40
C LEU A 98 -3.17 7.62 -33.65
N LYS A 99 -2.37 6.58 -33.39
CA LYS A 99 -2.84 5.19 -33.48
C LYS A 99 -3.25 4.66 -32.11
N GLU A 100 -4.06 3.61 -32.13
CA GLU A 100 -4.39 2.81 -30.93
C GLU A 100 -3.13 2.31 -30.24
N GLU A 101 -2.14 1.89 -31.02
CA GLU A 101 -0.83 1.40 -30.57
C GLU A 101 -0.13 2.44 -29.69
N ASP A 102 -0.02 3.68 -30.16
CA ASP A 102 0.65 4.76 -29.43
C ASP A 102 -0.06 5.09 -28.11
N LEU A 103 -1.40 5.08 -28.11
CA LEU A 103 -2.19 5.34 -26.92
C LEU A 103 -2.07 4.19 -25.90
N SER A 104 -2.09 2.95 -26.39
CA SER A 104 -1.91 1.75 -25.56
C SER A 104 -0.54 1.73 -24.90
N GLU A 105 0.52 2.10 -25.62
CA GLU A 105 1.88 2.15 -25.10
C GLU A 105 2.03 3.25 -24.05
N LYS A 106 1.49 4.46 -24.32
CA LYS A 106 1.49 5.56 -23.33
C LYS A 106 0.75 5.20 -22.05
N LEU A 107 -0.43 4.58 -22.16
CA LEU A 107 -1.20 4.13 -21.00
C LEU A 107 -0.44 3.06 -20.22
N ARG A 108 0.23 2.14 -20.92
CA ARG A 108 1.05 1.12 -20.27
C ARG A 108 2.24 1.72 -19.53
N VAL A 109 3.00 2.60 -20.15
CA VAL A 109 4.11 3.33 -19.52
C VAL A 109 3.62 4.11 -18.31
N HIS A 110 2.44 4.74 -18.41
CA HIS A 110 1.86 5.48 -17.29
C HIS A 110 1.53 4.57 -16.11
N VAL A 111 0.88 3.42 -16.36
CA VAL A 111 0.59 2.41 -15.30
C VAL A 111 1.89 1.91 -14.66
N GLU A 112 2.91 1.61 -15.47
CA GLU A 112 4.22 1.15 -14.96
C GLU A 112 4.92 2.23 -14.11
N THR A 113 4.80 3.50 -14.50
CA THR A 113 5.37 4.64 -13.76
C THR A 113 4.63 4.85 -12.43
N CYS A 114 3.30 4.77 -12.43
CA CYS A 114 2.49 4.83 -11.22
C CYS A 114 2.82 3.67 -10.26
N ASP A 115 2.98 2.46 -10.78
CA ASP A 115 3.38 1.30 -9.98
C ASP A 115 4.77 1.50 -9.35
N ALA A 116 5.73 2.05 -10.10
CA ALA A 116 7.06 2.35 -9.60
C ALA A 116 7.03 3.42 -8.49
N ALA A 117 6.23 4.47 -8.64
CA ALA A 117 6.04 5.50 -7.62
C ALA A 117 5.41 4.92 -6.35
N ASN A 118 4.35 4.12 -6.48
CA ASN A 118 3.69 3.45 -5.35
C ASN A 118 4.60 2.43 -4.66
N ALA A 119 5.47 1.74 -5.42
CA ALA A 119 6.47 0.84 -4.86
C ALA A 119 7.50 1.61 -4.01
N LEU A 120 7.93 2.78 -4.47
CA LEU A 120 8.84 3.64 -3.69
C LEU A 120 8.15 4.16 -2.43
N GLU A 121 6.91 4.64 -2.53
CA GLU A 121 6.13 5.10 -1.38
C GLU A 121 5.90 3.99 -0.35
N THR A 122 5.58 2.76 -0.79
CA THR A 122 5.41 1.62 0.12
C THR A 122 6.72 1.16 0.75
N VAL A 123 7.86 1.32 0.08
CA VAL A 123 9.19 1.07 0.67
C VAL A 123 9.55 2.17 1.69
N GLU A 124 9.25 3.43 1.42
CA GLU A 124 9.50 4.53 2.36
C GLU A 124 8.58 4.47 3.59
N ALA A 125 7.28 4.25 3.36
CA ALA A 125 6.31 3.96 4.41
C ALA A 125 6.66 2.66 5.14
N GLY A 126 7.22 1.69 4.42
CA GLY A 126 7.76 0.44 4.96
C GLY A 126 9.00 0.65 5.80
N LYS A 127 9.88 1.62 5.51
CA LYS A 127 11.04 1.97 6.35
C LYS A 127 10.62 2.75 7.60
N ARG A 128 9.69 3.70 7.45
CA ARG A 128 9.07 4.42 8.57
C ARG A 128 8.25 3.48 9.46
N GLY A 129 7.54 2.55 8.84
CA GLY A 129 6.71 1.53 9.47
C GLY A 129 7.47 0.31 9.96
N ALA A 130 8.60 -0.07 9.38
CA ALA A 130 9.49 -1.13 9.90
C ALA A 130 10.13 -0.70 11.21
N ARG A 131 10.39 0.60 11.39
CA ARG A 131 10.74 1.16 12.69
C ARG A 131 9.61 1.04 13.73
N LEU A 132 8.36 0.84 13.28
CA LEU A 132 7.18 0.60 14.12
C LEU A 132 6.74 -0.89 14.18
N LEU A 133 7.17 -1.74 13.23
CA LEU A 133 6.79 -3.15 13.06
C LEU A 133 7.90 -4.14 13.45
N LEU A 134 9.16 -3.69 13.49
CA LEU A 134 10.12 -4.19 14.47
C LEU A 134 9.65 -3.67 15.83
N GLN A 135 8.48 -4.12 16.28
CA GLN A 135 8.21 -4.11 17.70
C GLN A 135 9.19 -5.11 18.26
N ASP A 136 10.31 -4.59 18.75
CA ASP A 136 11.17 -5.30 19.68
C ASP A 136 10.26 -6.07 20.63
N LEU A 137 10.43 -7.38 20.65
CA LEU A 137 9.69 -8.26 21.54
C LEU A 137 10.18 -7.99 22.96
N TYR A 138 9.69 -6.92 23.58
CA TYR A 138 9.85 -6.74 25.01
C TYR A 138 8.89 -7.74 25.65
N LEU A 139 9.45 -8.81 26.20
CA LEU A 139 8.82 -9.50 27.31
C LEU A 139 8.47 -8.40 28.31
N SER A 140 7.19 -8.04 28.36
CA SER A 140 6.72 -7.02 29.28
C SER A 140 6.95 -7.59 30.67
N PRO A 141 7.66 -6.89 31.56
CA PRO A 141 7.76 -7.33 32.94
C PRO A 141 6.34 -7.43 33.51
N LEU A 142 6.17 -8.38 34.43
CA LEU A 142 4.88 -8.67 35.07
C LEU A 142 4.31 -7.43 35.78
N ASP A 143 5.18 -6.52 36.23
CA ASP A 143 4.84 -5.27 36.90
C ASP A 143 5.03 -4.04 35.98
N GLU A 144 4.00 -3.19 35.91
CA GLU A 144 3.98 -1.91 35.16
C GLU A 144 4.92 -0.84 35.77
N ALA A 145 5.52 -1.09 36.94
CA ALA A 145 6.34 -0.15 37.71
C ALA A 145 7.86 -0.36 37.59
N THR A 146 8.34 -1.10 36.58
CA THR A 146 9.77 -1.43 36.48
C THR A 146 10.53 -0.42 35.62
N GLU A 147 11.46 0.31 36.21
CA GLU A 147 12.35 1.23 35.50
C GLU A 147 13.20 0.48 34.45
N LEU A 148 13.19 1.01 33.21
CA LEU A 148 13.95 0.48 32.09
C LEU A 148 15.36 1.10 32.07
N LEU A 149 16.38 0.25 32.02
CA LEU A 149 17.78 0.65 31.87
C LEU A 149 18.16 0.86 30.40
N PRO A 150 19.37 1.41 30.13
CA PRO A 150 19.87 1.61 28.78
C PRO A 150 19.84 0.33 27.92
N GLU A 151 19.58 0.52 26.64
CA GLU A 151 19.49 -0.55 25.64
C GLU A 151 20.89 -1.08 25.29
N VAL A 152 21.08 -2.40 25.44
CA VAL A 152 22.29 -3.10 25.01
C VAL A 152 22.13 -3.49 23.55
N GLN A 153 22.97 -2.93 22.69
CA GLN A 153 22.96 -3.23 21.25
C GLN A 153 24.04 -4.25 20.89
N HIS A 154 23.64 -5.36 20.30
CA HIS A 154 24.50 -6.39 19.72
C HIS A 154 24.23 -6.49 18.21
N PRO A 155 25.20 -6.88 17.36
CA PRO A 155 24.99 -7.06 15.92
C PRO A 155 23.82 -7.96 15.51
N LEU A 156 23.35 -8.82 16.42
CA LEU A 156 22.28 -9.80 16.19
C LEU A 156 21.00 -9.54 17.00
N PHE A 157 21.02 -8.65 18.01
CA PHE A 157 19.85 -8.36 18.84
C PHE A 157 20.02 -7.04 19.62
N ALA A 158 18.89 -6.46 20.07
CA ALA A 158 18.87 -5.39 21.04
C ALA A 158 18.08 -5.84 22.28
N LEU A 159 18.61 -5.61 23.48
CA LEU A 159 17.96 -5.97 24.74
C LEU A 159 17.90 -4.72 25.65
N LYS A 160 16.71 -4.39 26.13
CA LYS A 160 16.54 -3.42 27.23
C LYS A 160 16.56 -4.16 28.55
N LEU A 161 17.47 -3.75 29.44
CA LEU A 161 17.61 -4.34 30.76
C LEU A 161 16.60 -3.70 31.72
N HIS A 162 16.20 -4.43 32.75
CA HIS A 162 15.37 -3.90 33.84
C HIS A 162 16.24 -3.58 35.04
N ALA A 163 15.96 -2.51 35.78
CA ALA A 163 16.72 -2.12 36.98
C ALA A 163 16.79 -3.25 38.03
N ARG A 164 15.74 -4.07 38.13
CA ARG A 164 15.69 -5.25 39.03
C ARG A 164 16.60 -6.41 38.63
N ALA A 165 17.04 -6.52 37.37
CA ALA A 165 17.89 -7.62 36.91
C ALA A 165 19.32 -7.55 37.48
N LEU A 166 19.76 -6.38 37.96
CA LEU A 166 21.07 -6.17 38.61
C LEU A 166 21.12 -6.64 40.07
N HIS A 167 19.97 -6.93 40.70
CA HIS A 167 19.91 -7.30 42.12
C HIS A 167 19.89 -8.82 42.38
N ALA A 168 20.02 -9.66 41.34
CA ALA A 168 19.94 -11.12 41.50
C ALA A 168 21.25 -11.83 41.92
N GLU A 169 22.37 -11.10 42.13
CA GLU A 169 23.67 -11.69 42.53
C GLU A 169 24.13 -11.32 43.96
N ARG A 170 23.20 -11.10 44.89
CA ARG A 170 23.55 -11.07 46.33
C ARG A 170 22.52 -11.81 47.19
N ALA A 171 22.54 -13.13 47.10
CA ALA A 171 22.16 -14.05 48.18
C ALA A 171 23.00 -15.32 48.05
#